data_AF-A0A5N6R669-F1
#
_entry.id   AF-A0A5N6R669-F1
#
_cell.length_a   1.000
_cell.length_b   1.000
_cell.length_c   1.000
_cell.angle_alpha   90.00
_cell.angle_beta   90.00
_cell.angle_gamma   90.00
#
_symmetry.space_group_name_H-M   'P 1'
#
loop_
_entity.id
_entity.type
_entity.pdbx_description
1 polymer ?
#
loop_
_entity_poly.entity_id
_entity_poly.type
_entity_poly.pdbx_seq_one_letter_code
_entity_poly.pdbx_strand_id
1 'polypeptide(L)'
;MASLRASPFPFTFTSSNSRFPFSITRIRATFSSPRRVWTRASNSMSEPSVPEDGNGVKTENSDVLVQYVVLRRDLIDTWPLGSVVAQGCHASVCAVWSQKDDPHTVEYCSPQNIDSMHKVTLEVKGEPQILNLSEKLTAGGITHKLWMEQPENIPTCLATKPYPKSVVSSFFKKLKLCK
;
A
#
# COMPACT_ATOMS: atom_id res chain seq x y z
N MET A 1 14.78 -21.36 -65.85
CA MET A 1 14.01 -20.73 -64.75
C MET A 1 14.26 -21.54 -63.49
N ALA A 2 14.92 -20.92 -62.50
CA ALA A 2 15.51 -21.58 -61.34
C ALA A 2 14.47 -21.96 -60.28
N SER A 3 14.61 -23.16 -59.73
CA SER A 3 13.80 -23.72 -58.65
C SER A 3 14.50 -23.45 -57.32
N LEU A 4 13.84 -22.68 -56.42
CA LEU A 4 14.31 -22.42 -55.06
C LEU A 4 13.73 -23.49 -54.12
N ARG A 5 14.62 -24.34 -53.60
CA ARG A 5 14.35 -25.23 -52.47
C ARG A 5 14.62 -24.46 -51.18
N ALA A 6 13.64 -24.40 -50.29
CA ALA A 6 13.80 -23.87 -48.94
C ALA A 6 14.28 -24.99 -48.00
N SER A 7 15.38 -24.74 -47.29
CA SER A 7 15.94 -25.57 -46.23
C SER A 7 15.51 -25.02 -44.86
N PRO A 8 15.18 -25.86 -43.86
CA PRO A 8 14.93 -25.38 -42.50
C PRO A 8 16.25 -25.35 -41.70
N PHE A 9 16.56 -24.21 -41.10
CA PHE A 9 17.61 -24.08 -40.08
C PHE A 9 17.05 -24.47 -38.71
N PRO A 10 17.72 -25.32 -37.93
CA PRO A 10 17.36 -25.57 -36.53
C PRO A 10 17.99 -24.50 -35.62
N PHE A 11 17.14 -23.75 -34.91
CA PHE A 11 17.58 -22.93 -33.77
C PHE A 11 17.78 -23.81 -32.54
N THR A 12 19.01 -23.93 -32.08
CA THR A 12 19.36 -24.54 -30.80
C THR A 12 19.23 -23.48 -29.69
N PHE A 13 18.34 -23.75 -28.72
CA PHE A 13 18.15 -22.93 -27.53
C PHE A 13 19.23 -23.31 -26.50
N THR A 14 20.21 -22.44 -26.28
CA THR A 14 21.19 -22.61 -25.21
C THR A 14 20.59 -22.08 -23.89
N SER A 15 20.39 -22.99 -22.93
CA SER A 15 20.05 -22.65 -21.55
C SER A 15 21.25 -21.95 -20.89
N SER A 16 21.16 -20.64 -20.67
CA SER A 16 22.08 -19.94 -19.79
C SER A 16 21.59 -20.07 -18.35
N ASN A 17 22.27 -20.93 -17.61
CA ASN A 17 22.00 -21.23 -16.21
C ASN A 17 22.77 -20.21 -15.35
N SER A 18 22.19 -19.02 -15.11
CA SER A 18 22.78 -18.02 -14.20
C SER A 18 22.51 -18.41 -12.74
N ARG A 19 23.45 -19.19 -12.19
CA ARG A 19 23.54 -19.47 -10.75
C ARG A 19 23.94 -18.18 -10.02
N PHE A 20 23.02 -17.56 -9.29
CA PHE A 20 23.34 -16.52 -8.33
C PHE A 20 24.06 -17.13 -7.11
N PRO A 21 25.27 -16.71 -6.73
CA PRO A 21 25.90 -17.15 -5.50
C PRO A 21 25.49 -16.21 -4.37
N PHE A 22 24.38 -16.48 -3.69
CA PHE A 22 24.14 -15.88 -2.38
C PHE A 22 24.92 -16.67 -1.32
N SER A 23 26.10 -16.16 -0.98
CA SER A 23 26.84 -16.59 0.21
C SER A 23 26.12 -16.04 1.45
N ILE A 24 25.38 -16.91 2.16
CA ILE A 24 24.75 -16.56 3.43
C ILE A 24 25.82 -16.68 4.52
N THR A 25 26.49 -15.58 4.84
CA THR A 25 27.27 -15.47 6.07
C THR A 25 26.31 -15.12 7.21
N ARG A 26 26.05 -16.09 8.09
CA ARG A 26 25.17 -15.96 9.26
C ARG A 26 25.85 -15.11 10.33
N ILE A 27 25.69 -13.79 10.29
CA ILE A 27 26.17 -12.90 11.36
C ILE A 27 25.19 -12.94 12.54
N ARG A 28 25.63 -13.51 13.66
CA ARG A 28 24.90 -13.53 14.94
C ARG A 28 25.16 -12.21 15.67
N ALA A 29 24.31 -11.21 15.48
CA ALA A 29 24.35 -9.98 16.26
C ALA A 29 23.59 -10.19 17.58
N THR A 30 24.30 -10.22 18.70
CA THR A 30 23.71 -10.18 20.05
C THR A 30 23.45 -8.72 20.42
N PHE A 31 22.21 -8.25 20.26
CA PHE A 31 21.79 -6.95 20.79
C PHE A 31 21.31 -7.13 22.24
N SER A 32 22.07 -6.60 23.19
CA SER A 32 21.68 -6.46 24.59
C SER A 32 20.85 -5.18 24.77
N SER A 33 19.55 -5.32 25.06
CA SER A 33 18.68 -4.19 25.42
C SER A 33 18.98 -3.67 26.84
N PRO A 34 19.08 -2.35 27.06
CA PRO A 34 19.05 -1.82 28.42
C PRO A 34 17.60 -1.74 28.93
N ARG A 35 17.33 -2.45 30.03
CA ARG A 35 16.08 -2.34 30.82
C ARG A 35 16.00 -0.96 31.46
N ARG A 36 15.02 -0.14 31.08
CA ARG A 36 14.68 1.09 31.77
C ARG A 36 13.68 0.76 32.88
N VAL A 37 14.14 0.82 34.13
CA VAL A 37 13.30 0.67 35.33
C VAL A 37 12.48 1.95 35.49
N TRP A 38 11.14 1.82 35.51
CA TRP A 38 10.24 2.90 35.92
C TRP A 38 9.85 2.67 37.38
N THR A 39 10.28 3.57 38.26
CA THR A 39 9.81 3.66 39.65
C THR A 39 8.40 4.25 39.67
N ARG A 40 7.45 3.48 40.22
CA ARG A 40 6.05 3.87 40.44
C ARG A 40 5.96 4.70 41.73
N ALA A 41 5.89 6.02 41.61
CA ALA A 41 5.50 6.89 42.72
C ALA A 41 3.97 6.86 42.87
N SER A 42 3.50 6.56 44.08
CA SER A 42 2.09 6.53 44.43
C SER A 42 1.77 7.85 45.11
N ASN A 43 0.97 8.72 44.48
CA ASN A 43 0.40 9.88 45.17
C ASN A 43 -1.13 9.76 45.19
N SER A 44 -1.61 9.63 46.42
CA SER A 44 -2.99 9.81 46.88
C SER A 44 -3.28 11.30 47.03
N MET A 45 -4.47 11.74 46.61
CA MET A 45 -5.42 12.57 47.37
C MET A 45 -6.24 13.55 46.49
N SER A 46 -7.55 13.50 46.77
CA SER A 46 -8.59 14.55 46.76
C SER A 46 -8.96 15.30 45.47
N GLU A 47 -10.22 15.05 45.06
CA GLU A 47 -11.04 15.90 44.18
C GLU A 47 -11.24 17.32 44.74
N PRO A 48 -11.54 18.28 43.84
CA PRO A 48 -12.75 19.05 44.05
C PRO A 48 -13.63 19.15 42.78
N SER A 49 -14.94 19.05 43.03
CA SER A 49 -16.06 19.25 42.12
C SER A 49 -16.19 20.70 41.64
N VAL A 50 -16.34 20.90 40.33
CA VAL A 50 -16.71 22.18 39.67
C VAL A 50 -17.75 21.85 38.59
N PRO A 51 -18.76 22.71 38.33
CA PRO A 51 -20.07 22.30 37.86
C PRO A 51 -20.12 21.95 36.37
N GLU A 52 -21.04 21.04 36.05
CA GLU A 52 -21.46 20.71 34.69
C GLU A 52 -22.02 21.96 33.97
N ASP A 53 -21.23 22.53 33.07
CA ASP A 53 -21.75 23.29 31.94
C ASP A 53 -21.84 22.35 30.75
N GLY A 54 -23.06 21.95 30.43
CA GLY A 54 -23.42 21.04 29.35
C GLY A 54 -23.24 21.69 28.00
N ASN A 55 -21.99 21.90 27.58
CA ASN A 55 -21.68 22.10 26.18
C ASN A 55 -21.09 20.80 25.65
N GLY A 56 -21.94 19.98 25.04
CA GLY A 56 -21.55 18.78 24.33
C GLY A 56 -20.58 19.13 23.21
N VAL A 57 -19.28 19.15 23.56
CA VAL A 57 -18.19 19.17 22.62
C VAL A 57 -18.40 17.95 21.74
N LYS A 58 -18.95 18.15 20.54
CA LYS A 58 -18.75 17.22 19.45
C LYS A 58 -17.24 17.09 19.36
N THR A 59 -16.70 15.95 19.79
CA THR A 59 -15.33 15.57 19.49
C THR A 59 -15.18 15.76 17.99
N GLU A 60 -14.52 16.85 17.59
CA GLU A 60 -14.04 17.10 16.24
C GLU A 60 -13.21 15.86 15.90
N ASN A 61 -13.85 14.90 15.23
CA ASN A 61 -13.22 13.65 14.88
C ASN A 61 -12.28 14.02 13.74
N SER A 62 -11.05 14.40 14.09
CA SER A 62 -10.02 14.85 13.16
C SER A 62 -10.03 13.92 11.95
N ASP A 63 -10.28 14.46 10.76
CA ASP A 63 -10.49 13.64 9.57
C ASP A 63 -9.23 12.82 9.28
N VAL A 64 -9.33 11.51 9.55
CA VAL A 64 -8.19 10.61 9.52
C VAL A 64 -7.63 10.52 8.11
N LEU A 65 -6.32 10.74 7.96
CA LEU A 65 -5.64 10.48 6.71
C LEU A 65 -5.57 8.98 6.43
N VAL A 66 -5.97 8.59 5.23
CA VAL A 66 -6.05 7.20 4.81
C VAL A 66 -5.43 7.02 3.43
N GLN A 67 -4.71 5.91 3.27
CA GLN A 67 -4.34 5.40 1.95
C GLN A 67 -5.24 4.20 1.61
N TYR A 68 -5.89 4.25 0.45
CA TYR A 68 -6.58 3.09 -0.10
C TYR A 68 -5.64 2.32 -1.01
N VAL A 69 -5.61 0.99 -0.85
CA VAL A 69 -4.95 0.05 -1.75
C VAL A 69 -6.00 -0.92 -2.27
N VAL A 70 -6.09 -1.06 -3.58
CA VAL A 70 -7.07 -1.94 -4.23
C VAL A 70 -6.34 -3.02 -5.01
N LEU A 71 -6.65 -4.26 -4.68
CA LEU A 71 -6.07 -5.45 -5.27
C LEU A 71 -7.08 -6.16 -6.18
N ARG A 72 -6.56 -6.87 -7.18
CA ARG A 72 -7.33 -7.70 -8.10
C ARG A 72 -7.55 -9.09 -7.51
N ARG A 73 -8.82 -9.49 -7.31
CA ARG A 73 -9.18 -10.81 -6.74
C ARG A 73 -8.76 -11.97 -7.65
N ASP A 74 -8.95 -11.82 -8.95
CA ASP A 74 -8.50 -12.80 -9.96
C ASP A 74 -6.99 -13.07 -9.88
N LEU A 75 -6.17 -12.06 -9.57
CA LEU A 75 -4.74 -12.26 -9.33
C LEU A 75 -4.47 -12.88 -7.96
N ILE A 76 -5.19 -12.47 -6.90
CA ILE A 76 -5.08 -13.11 -5.57
C ILE A 76 -5.33 -14.62 -5.65
N ASP A 77 -6.30 -15.04 -6.45
CA ASP A 77 -6.68 -16.46 -6.58
C ASP A 77 -5.66 -17.28 -7.39
N THR A 78 -4.83 -16.64 -8.22
CA THR A 78 -3.94 -17.34 -9.17
C THR A 78 -2.45 -17.10 -8.93
N TRP A 79 -2.08 -16.06 -8.18
CA TRP A 79 -0.69 -15.68 -7.94
C TRP A 79 -0.23 -16.10 -6.54
N PRO A 80 1.08 -16.30 -6.33
CA PRO A 80 1.63 -16.41 -4.99
C PRO A 80 1.28 -15.16 -4.16
N LEU A 81 0.82 -15.37 -2.92
CA LEU A 81 0.46 -14.28 -2.01
C LEU A 81 1.56 -13.22 -1.90
N GLY A 82 2.82 -13.66 -1.80
CA GLY A 82 3.98 -12.76 -1.73
C GLY A 82 4.09 -11.82 -2.93
N SER A 83 3.79 -12.30 -4.14
CA SER A 83 3.78 -11.48 -5.35
C SER A 83 2.72 -10.38 -5.24
N VAL A 84 1.49 -10.74 -4.86
CA VAL A 84 0.40 -9.76 -4.72
C VAL A 84 0.71 -8.71 -3.64
N VAL A 85 1.31 -9.13 -2.52
CA VAL A 85 1.75 -8.22 -1.46
C VAL A 85 2.78 -7.23 -2.01
N ALA A 86 3.78 -7.71 -2.76
CA ALA A 86 4.79 -6.85 -3.37
C ALA A 86 4.17 -5.81 -4.31
N GLN A 87 3.19 -6.20 -5.14
CA GLN A 87 2.46 -5.27 -6.00
C GLN A 87 1.81 -4.14 -5.19
N GLY A 88 1.07 -4.48 -4.13
CA GLY A 88 0.43 -3.50 -3.25
C GLY A 88 1.44 -2.55 -2.61
N CYS A 89 2.60 -3.07 -2.17
CA CYS A 89 3.70 -2.26 -1.64
C CYS A 89 4.27 -1.31 -2.69
N HIS A 90 4.54 -1.79 -3.91
CA HIS A 90 5.04 -0.97 -5.01
C HIS A 90 4.10 0.18 -5.35
N ALA A 91 2.80 -0.10 -5.50
CA ALA A 91 1.79 0.93 -5.75
C ALA A 91 1.76 1.97 -4.62
N SER A 92 1.75 1.52 -3.37
CA SER A 92 1.66 2.40 -2.19
C SER A 92 2.86 3.33 -2.07
N VAL A 93 4.08 2.78 -2.18
CA VAL A 93 5.32 3.55 -2.11
C VAL A 93 5.41 4.54 -3.27
N CYS A 94 5.07 4.11 -4.48
CA CYS A 94 5.08 5.00 -5.64
C CYS A 94 4.07 6.15 -5.48
N ALA A 95 2.85 5.89 -5.01
CA ALA A 95 1.83 6.92 -4.79
C ALA A 95 2.27 7.95 -3.74
N VAL A 96 2.88 7.51 -2.64
CA VAL A 96 3.44 8.40 -1.61
C VAL A 96 4.61 9.19 -2.16
N TRP A 97 5.60 8.53 -2.77
CA TRP A 97 6.83 9.18 -3.23
C TRP A 97 6.56 10.22 -4.32
N SER A 98 5.68 9.91 -5.28
CA SER A 98 5.27 10.84 -6.33
C SER A 98 4.54 12.07 -5.79
N GLN A 99 4.06 12.05 -4.55
CA GLN A 99 3.30 13.11 -3.90
C GLN A 99 3.93 13.52 -2.56
N LYS A 100 5.24 13.30 -2.38
CA LYS A 100 5.95 13.53 -1.11
C LYS A 100 5.86 14.96 -0.56
N ASP A 101 5.59 15.94 -1.44
CA ASP A 101 5.49 17.36 -1.11
C ASP A 101 4.03 17.83 -0.87
N ASP A 102 3.05 16.95 -1.09
CA ASP A 102 1.63 17.24 -0.82
C ASP A 102 1.39 17.33 0.71
N PRO A 103 0.64 18.33 1.21
CA PRO A 103 0.47 18.55 2.65
C PRO A 103 -0.05 17.33 3.41
N HIS A 104 -1.02 16.60 2.84
CA HIS A 104 -1.56 15.40 3.47
C HIS A 104 -0.56 14.24 3.44
N THR A 105 0.25 14.13 2.39
CA THR A 105 1.29 13.10 2.32
C THR A 105 2.41 13.36 3.32
N VAL A 106 2.81 14.63 3.48
CA VAL A 106 3.78 15.07 4.51
C VAL A 106 3.24 14.78 5.91
N GLU A 107 1.99 15.14 6.19
CA GLU A 107 1.36 14.88 7.48
C GLU A 107 1.24 13.37 7.77
N TYR A 108 0.82 12.58 6.78
CA TYR A 108 0.72 11.13 6.88
C TYR A 108 2.07 10.45 7.19
N CYS A 109 3.17 10.98 6.63
CA CYS A 109 4.53 10.47 6.85
C CYS A 109 5.30 11.20 7.97
N SER A 110 4.65 12.09 8.73
CA SER A 110 5.30 12.86 9.79
C SER A 110 5.82 11.95 10.93
N PRO A 111 6.83 12.37 11.70
CA PRO A 111 7.32 11.59 12.84
C PRO A 111 6.23 11.20 13.86
N GLN A 112 5.17 11.99 13.96
CA GLN A 112 4.04 11.74 14.86
C GLN A 112 3.09 10.67 14.30
N ASN A 113 2.92 10.60 12.98
CA ASN A 113 1.93 9.76 12.32
C ASN A 113 2.52 8.50 11.66
N ILE A 114 3.83 8.42 11.43
CA ILE A 114 4.45 7.33 10.67
C ILE A 114 4.18 5.93 11.26
N ASP A 115 4.13 5.82 12.59
CA ASP A 115 3.84 4.55 13.29
C ASP A 115 2.32 4.28 13.44
N SER A 116 1.46 5.22 13.03
CA SER A 116 0.00 5.13 13.11
C SER A 116 -0.70 5.33 11.76
N MET A 117 0.04 5.16 10.66
CA MET A 117 -0.47 5.24 9.29
C MET A 117 -1.69 4.33 9.08
N HIS A 118 -2.78 4.89 8.55
CA HIS A 118 -3.99 4.15 8.27
C HIS A 118 -4.09 3.73 6.80
N LYS A 119 -4.11 2.42 6.54
CA LYS A 119 -4.28 1.85 5.21
C LYS A 119 -5.49 0.94 5.13
N VAL A 120 -6.34 1.17 4.12
CA VAL A 120 -7.50 0.32 3.85
C VAL A 120 -7.21 -0.49 2.58
N THR A 121 -7.23 -1.81 2.71
CA THR A 121 -7.00 -2.72 1.57
C THR A 121 -8.34 -3.29 1.10
N LEU A 122 -8.66 -3.04 -0.17
CA LEU A 122 -9.92 -3.43 -0.82
C LEU A 122 -9.63 -4.33 -2.02
N GLU A 123 -10.68 -4.96 -2.53
CA GLU A 123 -10.59 -5.81 -3.72
C GLU A 123 -11.61 -5.43 -4.80
N VAL A 124 -11.21 -5.68 -6.04
CA VAL A 124 -12.08 -5.69 -7.23
C VAL A 124 -11.99 -7.06 -7.89
N LYS A 125 -13.01 -7.43 -8.68
CA LYS A 125 -13.06 -8.78 -9.28
C LYS A 125 -11.96 -9.04 -10.30
N GLY A 126 -11.51 -8.01 -11.02
CA GLY A 126 -10.47 -8.15 -12.03
C GLY A 126 -10.21 -6.87 -12.81
N GLU A 127 -9.51 -7.02 -13.94
CA GLU A 127 -8.99 -5.91 -14.74
C GLU A 127 -10.00 -4.83 -15.13
N PRO A 128 -11.19 -5.16 -15.67
CA PRO A 128 -12.12 -4.11 -16.09
C PRO A 128 -12.52 -3.21 -14.92
N GLN A 129 -12.64 -3.76 -13.72
CA GLN A 129 -13.06 -2.99 -12.54
C GLN A 129 -11.94 -2.09 -12.02
N ILE A 130 -10.68 -2.52 -12.07
CA ILE A 130 -9.57 -1.68 -11.61
C ILE A 130 -9.33 -0.51 -12.56
N LEU A 131 -9.48 -0.71 -13.87
CA LEU A 131 -9.40 0.36 -14.87
C LEU A 131 -10.54 1.38 -14.70
N ASN A 132 -11.78 0.90 -14.60
CA ASN A 132 -12.94 1.76 -14.34
C ASN A 132 -12.80 2.56 -13.03
N LEU A 133 -12.18 1.97 -11.99
CA LEU A 133 -11.90 2.68 -10.75
C LEU A 133 -10.86 3.78 -10.98
N SER A 134 -9.76 3.46 -11.68
CA SER A 134 -8.71 4.44 -12.02
C SER A 134 -9.29 5.64 -12.78
N GLU A 135 -10.12 5.40 -13.79
CA GLU A 135 -10.80 6.45 -14.55
C GLU A 135 -11.70 7.33 -13.67
N LYS A 136 -12.49 6.72 -12.78
CA LYS A 136 -13.36 7.46 -11.83
C LYS A 136 -12.56 8.31 -10.87
N LEU A 137 -11.44 7.79 -10.36
CA LEU A 137 -10.56 8.54 -9.47
C LEU A 137 -9.91 9.71 -10.22
N THR A 138 -9.43 9.50 -11.44
CA THR A 138 -8.91 10.57 -12.30
C THR A 138 -9.96 11.66 -12.55
N ALA A 139 -11.18 11.27 -12.93
CA ALA A 139 -12.29 12.21 -13.15
C ALA A 139 -12.68 12.98 -11.87
N GLY A 140 -12.51 12.34 -10.71
CA GLY A 140 -12.75 12.95 -9.40
C GLY A 140 -11.57 13.76 -8.84
N GLY A 141 -10.46 13.92 -9.58
CA GLY A 141 -9.28 14.62 -9.10
C GLY A 141 -8.53 13.88 -7.97
N ILE A 142 -8.74 12.57 -7.83
CA ILE A 142 -8.08 11.75 -6.83
C ILE A 142 -6.81 11.15 -7.42
N THR A 143 -5.67 11.71 -7.02
CA THR A 143 -4.34 11.25 -7.38
C THR A 143 -4.08 9.85 -6.83
N HIS A 144 -3.71 8.95 -7.73
CA HIS A 144 -3.45 7.54 -7.42
C HIS A 144 -2.40 6.98 -8.37
N LYS A 145 -1.79 5.87 -7.98
CA LYS A 145 -0.93 5.04 -8.81
C LYS A 145 -1.68 3.79 -9.22
N LEU A 146 -1.91 3.63 -10.52
CA LEU A 146 -2.18 2.32 -11.11
C LEU A 146 -0.83 1.63 -11.36
N TRP A 147 -0.61 0.47 -10.76
CA TRP A 147 0.61 -0.29 -10.93
C TRP A 147 0.47 -1.29 -12.08
N MET A 148 1.47 -1.26 -12.97
CA MET A 148 1.53 -2.08 -14.17
C MET A 148 2.68 -3.07 -14.01
N GLU A 149 2.38 -4.37 -14.03
CA GLU A 149 3.41 -5.40 -13.96
C GLU A 149 4.07 -5.59 -15.33
N GLN A 150 5.39 -5.76 -15.33
CA GLN A 150 6.20 -6.01 -16.51
C GLN A 150 6.71 -7.45 -16.51
N PRO A 151 6.97 -8.06 -17.68
CA PRO A 151 6.87 -7.49 -19.04
C PRO A 151 5.46 -7.51 -19.67
N GLU A 152 4.48 -8.15 -19.05
CA GLU A 152 3.15 -8.38 -19.65
C GLU A 152 2.29 -7.10 -19.75
N ASN A 153 2.69 -6.04 -19.06
CA ASN A 153 2.03 -4.73 -19.02
C ASN A 153 0.55 -4.81 -18.57
N ILE A 154 0.30 -5.56 -17.49
CA ILE A 154 -1.05 -5.73 -16.93
C ILE A 154 -1.24 -4.88 -15.66
N PRO A 155 -2.42 -4.26 -15.46
CA PRO A 155 -2.72 -3.51 -14.23
C PRO A 155 -2.99 -4.48 -13.09
N THR A 156 -2.15 -4.48 -12.04
CA THR A 156 -2.27 -5.47 -10.94
C THR A 156 -2.97 -4.91 -9.71
N CYS A 157 -2.68 -3.66 -9.36
CA CYS A 157 -3.22 -3.01 -8.18
C CYS A 157 -3.21 -1.49 -8.33
N LEU A 158 -3.89 -0.82 -7.41
CA LEU A 158 -4.00 0.63 -7.36
C LEU A 158 -3.78 1.11 -5.93
N ALA A 159 -3.08 2.23 -5.74
CA ALA A 159 -2.98 2.90 -4.45
C ALA A 159 -3.21 4.41 -4.60
N THR A 160 -3.99 5.01 -3.71
CA THR A 160 -4.11 6.48 -3.66
C THR A 160 -2.86 7.08 -3.01
N LYS A 161 -2.60 8.37 -3.20
CA LYS A 161 -1.85 9.09 -2.17
C LYS A 161 -2.67 9.14 -0.86
N PRO A 162 -2.07 9.49 0.29
CA PRO A 162 -2.85 9.77 1.49
C PRO A 162 -3.85 10.90 1.26
N TYR A 163 -5.07 10.71 1.76
CA TYR A 163 -6.15 11.70 1.71
C TYR A 163 -6.92 11.74 3.02
N PRO A 164 -7.53 12.88 3.38
CA PRO A 164 -8.57 12.92 4.39
C PRO A 164 -9.70 11.96 4.00
N LYS A 165 -10.13 11.11 4.94
CA LYS A 165 -11.11 10.05 4.67
C LYS A 165 -12.44 10.61 4.18
N SER A 166 -12.85 11.78 4.66
CA SER A 166 -14.09 12.44 4.21
C SER A 166 -14.08 12.75 2.70
N VAL A 167 -12.91 13.09 2.14
CA VAL A 167 -12.73 13.46 0.72
C VAL A 167 -12.81 12.24 -0.18
N VAL A 168 -12.13 11.15 0.20
CA VAL A 168 -11.86 10.05 -0.73
C VAL A 168 -12.78 8.83 -0.55
N SER A 169 -13.37 8.65 0.64
CA SER A 169 -14.07 7.40 0.98
C SER A 169 -15.27 7.08 0.07
N SER A 170 -15.96 8.09 -0.47
CA SER A 170 -17.13 7.93 -1.34
C SER A 170 -16.87 7.09 -2.59
N PHE A 171 -15.64 7.16 -3.15
CA PHE A 171 -15.23 6.39 -4.32
C PHE A 171 -15.09 4.88 -4.05
N PHE A 172 -14.88 4.51 -2.78
CA PHE A 172 -14.53 3.15 -2.38
C PHE A 172 -15.66 2.41 -1.66
N LYS A 173 -16.78 3.08 -1.30
CA LYS A 173 -17.89 2.51 -0.51
C LYS A 173 -18.50 1.21 -1.06
N LYS A 174 -18.41 0.99 -2.36
CA LYS A 174 -18.99 -0.19 -3.04
C LYS A 174 -18.02 -1.37 -3.15
N LEU A 175 -16.75 -1.17 -2.80
CA LEU A 175 -15.74 -2.22 -2.84
C LEU A 175 -15.72 -3.00 -1.52
N LYS A 176 -15.28 -4.25 -1.59
CA LYS A 176 -15.17 -5.12 -0.42
C LYS A 176 -13.78 -5.01 0.18
N LEU A 177 -13.67 -5.24 1.48
CA LEU A 177 -12.38 -5.49 2.13
C LEU A 177 -11.74 -6.72 1.49
N CYS A 178 -10.45 -6.59 1.14
CA CYS A 178 -9.66 -7.70 0.65
C CYS A 178 -9.43 -8.70 1.79
N LYS A 179 -9.80 -9.97 1.59
CA LYS A 179 -9.66 -11.05 2.58
C LYS A 179 -8.72 -12.14 2.10
#